data_AF-A0A2X3F0U6-F1
#
_entry.id   AF-A0A2X3F0U6-F1
#
_cell.length_a   1.000
_cell.length_b   1.000
_cell.length_c   1.000
_cell.angle_alpha   90.00
_cell.angle_beta   90.00
_cell.angle_gamma   90.00
#
_symmetry.space_group_name_H-M   'P 1'
#
loop_
_entity.id
_entity.type
_entity.pdbx_description
1 polymer ?
#
loop_
_entity_poly.entity_id
_entity_poly.type
_entity_poly.pdbx_seq_one_letter_code
_entity_poly.pdbx_strand_id
1 'polypeptide(L)'
;MSRALCGLSIWILIRILKDELILAYSTASSESVLPRIIEKMEAYGAPASITSFVVPTGYSFNLDGSTLYQSIAAIFIAQLYGIDLSIWQEITLVLTLMVTSKGIAGVPGVSFVVLLATLGSVGSPLEGLALLPASTVSSIWRVPR
;
A
#
# COMPACT_ATOMS: atom_id res chain seq x y z
N MET A 1 -5.30 -14.09 6.36
CA MET A 1 -4.63 -15.30 6.89
C MET A 1 -5.23 -15.63 8.25
N SER A 2 -6.09 -16.65 8.30
CA SER A 2 -6.89 -17.03 9.47
C SER A 2 -6.09 -17.92 10.45
N ARG A 3 -6.55 -18.01 11.70
CA ARG A 3 -6.06 -18.89 12.78
C ARG A 3 -5.70 -20.33 12.34
N ALA A 4 -6.26 -20.79 11.21
CA ALA A 4 -6.12 -22.13 10.69
C ALA A 4 -4.72 -22.50 10.17
N LEU A 5 -3.90 -21.54 9.70
CA LEU A 5 -2.62 -21.86 9.04
C LEU A 5 -1.40 -21.80 9.97
N CYS A 6 -1.40 -20.93 10.99
CA CYS A 6 -0.24 -20.69 11.85
C CYS A 6 -0.54 -20.76 13.36
N GLY A 7 -1.78 -21.05 13.77
CA GLY A 7 -2.18 -21.07 15.18
C GLY A 7 -2.16 -19.69 15.88
N LEU A 8 -1.78 -18.63 15.18
CA LEU A 8 -1.67 -17.28 15.73
C LEU A 8 -3.01 -16.52 15.61
N SER A 9 -3.44 -15.89 16.70
CA SER A 9 -4.61 -15.02 16.72
C SER A 9 -4.26 -13.63 16.19
N ILE A 10 -5.09 -13.08 15.30
CA ILE A 10 -4.92 -11.70 14.81
C ILE A 10 -4.91 -10.69 15.96
N TRP A 11 -5.68 -10.94 17.01
CA TRP A 11 -5.76 -10.09 18.21
C TRP A 11 -4.46 -10.09 19.01
N ILE A 12 -3.74 -11.22 19.02
CA ILE A 12 -2.43 -11.32 19.65
C ILE A 12 -1.42 -10.51 18.85
N LEU A 13 -1.43 -10.62 17.52
CA LEU A 13 -0.57 -9.84 16.64
C LEU A 13 -0.78 -8.33 16.81
N ILE A 14 -2.04 -7.88 16.85
CA ILE A 14 -2.38 -6.46 17.11
C ILE A 14 -1.85 -6.01 18.47
N ARG A 15 -1.96 -6.86 19.51
CA ARG A 15 -1.47 -6.52 20.85
C ARG A 15 0.06 -6.42 20.89
N ILE A 16 0.77 -7.29 20.18
CA ILE A 16 2.24 -7.28 20.10
C ILE A 16 2.72 -6.02 19.34
N LEU A 17 2.06 -5.68 18.23
CA LEU A 17 2.45 -4.60 17.33
C LEU A 17 1.76 -3.25 17.59
N LYS A 18 1.05 -3.10 18.73
CA LYS A 18 0.22 -1.92 19.00
C LYS A 18 0.97 -0.60 18.84
N ASP A 19 2.18 -0.52 19.39
CA ASP A 19 2.97 0.72 19.37
C ASP A 19 3.47 1.05 17.96
N GLU A 20 3.84 0.02 17.19
CA GLU A 20 4.27 0.14 15.80
C GLU A 20 3.09 0.55 14.91
N LEU A 21 1.90 0.00 15.14
CA LEU A 21 0.70 0.40 14.41
C LEU A 21 0.36 1.88 14.66
N ILE A 22 0.44 2.33 15.92
CA ILE A 22 0.22 3.74 16.28
C ILE A 22 1.30 4.62 15.66
N LEU A 23 2.58 4.24 15.78
CA LEU A 23 3.69 5.03 15.26
C LEU A 23 3.67 5.13 13.73
N ALA A 24 3.43 4.02 13.03
CA ALA A 24 3.31 4.00 11.57
C ALA A 24 2.14 4.85 11.10
N TYR A 25 1.01 4.82 11.82
CA TYR A 25 -0.14 5.66 11.53
C TYR A 25 0.15 7.15 11.78
N SER A 26 0.76 7.50 12.92
CA SER A 26 1.06 8.89 13.29
C SER A 26 2.13 9.52 12.39
N THR A 27 3.12 8.73 11.97
CA THR A 27 4.21 9.19 11.07
C THR A 27 3.85 9.03 9.60
N ALA A 28 2.76 8.31 9.32
CA ALA A 28 2.32 7.93 7.99
C ALA A 28 3.45 7.28 7.14
N SER A 29 4.30 6.50 7.82
CA SER A 29 5.44 5.78 7.27
C SER A 29 5.51 4.39 7.86
N SER A 30 5.55 3.37 7.00
CA SER A 30 5.75 1.97 7.45
C SER A 30 7.22 1.64 7.65
N GLU A 31 8.16 2.47 7.15
CA GLU A 31 9.61 2.26 7.34
C GLU A 31 10.03 2.55 8.77
N SER A 32 9.39 3.56 9.39
CA SER A 32 9.71 4.04 10.74
C SER A 32 9.58 2.96 11.81
N VAL A 33 8.86 1.88 11.51
CA VAL A 33 8.62 0.75 12.41
C VAL A 33 9.28 -0.54 11.95
N LEU A 34 9.86 -0.59 10.75
CA LEU A 34 10.39 -1.83 10.18
C LEU A 34 11.46 -2.50 11.08
N PRO A 35 12.47 -1.79 11.62
CA PRO A 35 13.44 -2.40 12.53
C PRO A 35 12.78 -2.93 13.82
N ARG A 36 11.84 -2.18 14.37
CA ARG A 36 11.11 -2.55 15.60
C ARG A 36 10.24 -3.79 15.41
N ILE A 37 9.65 -3.96 14.22
CA ILE A 37 8.88 -5.17 13.89
C ILE A 37 9.81 -6.38 13.84
N ILE A 38 10.99 -6.27 13.21
CA ILE A 38 11.97 -7.36 13.16
C ILE A 38 12.34 -7.80 14.58
N GLU A 39 12.75 -6.87 15.44
CA GLU A 39 13.11 -7.14 16.82
C GLU A 39 11.97 -7.79 17.62
N LYS A 40 10.73 -7.27 17.50
CA LYS A 40 9.56 -7.82 18.19
C LYS A 40 9.20 -9.23 17.71
N MET A 41 9.34 -9.52 16.42
CA MET A 41 9.04 -10.85 15.90
C MET A 41 10.10 -11.87 16.34
N GLU A 42 11.38 -11.49 16.37
CA GLU A 42 12.45 -12.33 16.93
C GLU A 42 12.24 -12.59 18.43
N ALA A 43 11.93 -11.54 19.21
CA ALA A 43 11.63 -11.66 20.64
C ALA A 43 10.38 -12.51 20.92
N TYR A 44 9.44 -12.56 19.98
CA TYR A 44 8.25 -13.41 20.05
C TYR A 44 8.52 -14.88 19.69
N GLY A 45 9.72 -15.19 19.16
CA GLY A 45 10.18 -16.55 18.86
C GLY A 45 10.30 -16.88 17.37
N ALA A 46 10.16 -15.90 16.47
CA ALA A 46 10.43 -16.12 15.06
C ALA A 46 11.96 -16.23 14.81
N PRO A 47 12.44 -17.25 14.07
CA PRO A 47 13.87 -17.37 13.77
C PRO A 47 14.40 -16.15 13.03
N ALA A 48 15.55 -15.61 13.47
CA ALA A 48 16.16 -14.41 12.86
C ALA A 48 16.39 -14.56 11.35
N SER A 49 16.77 -15.76 10.89
CA SER A 49 16.92 -16.07 9.46
C SER A 49 15.62 -15.93 8.65
N ILE A 50 14.47 -16.17 9.28
CA ILE A 50 13.16 -16.01 8.65
C ILE A 50 12.73 -14.54 8.74
N THR A 51 12.83 -13.93 9.92
CA THR A 51 12.36 -12.57 10.17
C THR A 51 13.11 -11.54 9.33
N SER A 52 14.44 -11.64 9.25
CA SER A 52 15.29 -10.75 8.46
C SER A 52 15.03 -10.80 6.95
N PHE A 53 14.41 -11.87 6.44
CA PHE A 53 14.03 -11.98 5.04
C PHE A 53 12.56 -11.64 4.82
N VAL A 54 11.65 -12.28 5.57
CA VAL A 54 10.20 -12.21 5.34
C VAL A 54 9.65 -10.84 5.68
N VAL A 55 10.10 -10.21 6.77
CA VAL A 55 9.56 -8.90 7.19
C VAL A 55 9.95 -7.79 6.20
N PRO A 56 11.24 -7.64 5.80
CA PRO A 56 11.60 -6.67 4.76
C PRO A 56 10.97 -6.96 3.40
N THR A 57 10.92 -8.24 2.99
CA THR A 57 10.27 -8.62 1.73
C THR A 57 8.79 -8.28 1.75
N GLY A 58 8.09 -8.55 2.86
CA GLY A 58 6.69 -8.20 3.03
C GLY A 58 6.43 -6.69 2.97
N TYR A 59 7.31 -5.88 3.58
CA TYR A 59 7.25 -4.42 3.50
C TYR A 59 7.29 -3.92 2.05
N SER A 60 8.16 -4.50 1.23
CA SER A 60 8.32 -4.12 -0.17
C SER A 60 7.21 -4.66 -1.07
N PHE A 61 6.83 -5.94 -0.94
CA PHE A 61 5.95 -6.61 -1.91
C PHE A 61 4.46 -6.61 -1.53
N ASN A 62 4.10 -6.29 -0.28
CA ASN A 62 2.71 -6.31 0.19
C ASN A 62 2.09 -4.89 0.25
N LEU A 63 2.16 -4.15 -0.86
CA LEU A 63 1.66 -2.77 -0.98
C LEU A 63 0.14 -2.70 -1.26
N ASP A 64 -0.64 -3.61 -0.69
CA ASP A 64 -2.08 -3.70 -0.95
C ASP A 64 -2.84 -2.45 -0.48
N GLY A 65 -2.44 -1.87 0.66
CA GLY A 65 -3.06 -0.65 1.19
C GLY A 65 -2.90 0.56 0.26
N SER A 66 -1.69 0.75 -0.29
CA SER A 66 -1.40 1.81 -1.26
C SER A 66 -2.13 1.56 -2.58
N THR A 67 -2.17 0.31 -3.05
CA THR A 67 -2.86 -0.10 -4.28
C THR A 67 -4.36 0.20 -4.22
N LEU A 68 -4.99 -0.13 -3.09
CA LEU A 68 -6.41 0.10 -2.86
C LEU A 68 -6.72 1.59 -2.81
N TYR A 69 -5.88 2.38 -2.12
CA TYR A 69 -5.99 3.83 -2.11
C TYR A 69 -5.88 4.43 -3.52
N GLN A 70 -4.88 4.04 -4.30
CA GLN A 70 -4.70 4.51 -5.68
C GLN A 70 -5.90 4.18 -6.55
N SER A 71 -6.48 2.99 -6.37
CA SER A 71 -7.67 2.56 -7.12
C SER A 71 -8.87 3.45 -6.82
N ILE A 72 -9.14 3.70 -5.54
CA ILE A 72 -10.24 4.58 -5.11
C ILE A 72 -9.99 6.02 -5.59
N ALA A 73 -8.75 6.52 -5.49
CA ALA A 73 -8.40 7.86 -5.94
C ALA A 73 -8.62 8.04 -7.45
N ALA A 74 -8.29 7.03 -8.25
CA ALA A 74 -8.49 7.07 -9.70
C ALA A 74 -9.99 7.06 -10.08
N ILE A 75 -10.81 6.25 -9.40
CA ILE A 75 -12.27 6.25 -9.59
C ILE A 75 -12.87 7.61 -9.18
N PHE A 76 -12.41 8.18 -8.06
CA PHE A 76 -12.84 9.49 -7.59
C PHE A 76 -12.54 10.60 -8.61
N ILE A 77 -11.34 10.58 -9.22
CA ILE A 77 -11.00 11.52 -10.30
C ILE A 77 -11.95 11.32 -11.49
N ALA A 78 -12.20 10.09 -11.94
CA ALA A 78 -13.10 9.84 -13.06
C ALA A 78 -14.50 10.42 -12.80
N GLN A 79 -15.03 10.23 -11.58
CA GLN A 79 -16.31 10.80 -11.16
C GLN A 79 -16.32 12.33 -11.14
N LEU A 80 -15.23 12.98 -10.69
CA LEU A 80 -15.12 14.44 -10.69
C LEU A 80 -15.18 15.05 -12.09
N TYR A 81 -14.70 14.33 -13.11
CA TYR A 81 -14.74 14.77 -14.50
C TYR A 81 -16.00 14.29 -15.26
N GLY A 82 -16.94 13.65 -14.57
CA GLY A 82 -18.16 13.12 -15.18
C GLY A 82 -17.89 11.94 -16.13
N ILE A 83 -16.82 11.18 -15.90
CA ILE A 83 -16.48 9.99 -16.67
C ILE A 83 -17.09 8.78 -15.96
N ASP A 84 -18.09 8.19 -16.60
CA ASP A 84 -18.63 6.91 -16.17
C ASP A 84 -17.67 5.78 -16.58
N LEU A 85 -17.01 5.19 -15.58
CA LEU A 85 -16.24 3.97 -15.76
C LEU A 85 -17.21 2.78 -15.79
N SER A 86 -17.08 1.94 -16.82
CA SER A 86 -17.74 0.63 -16.81
C SER A 86 -17.10 -0.27 -15.74
N ILE A 87 -17.87 -1.24 -15.25
CA ILE A 87 -17.37 -2.25 -14.29
C ILE A 87 -16.10 -2.97 -14.79
N TRP A 88 -15.96 -3.15 -16.10
CA TRP A 88 -14.77 -3.74 -16.70
C TRP A 88 -13.54 -2.84 -16.62
N GLN A 89 -13.73 -1.52 -16.76
CA GLN A 89 -12.65 -0.55 -16.60
C GLN A 89 -12.22 -0.45 -15.13
N GLU A 90 -13.17 -0.49 -14.18
CA GLU A 90 -12.84 -0.53 -12.74
C GLU A 90 -12.05 -1.79 -12.37
N ILE A 91 -12.48 -2.97 -12.84
CA ILE A 91 -11.76 -4.23 -12.62
C ILE A 91 -10.36 -4.17 -13.24
N THR A 92 -10.25 -3.69 -14.49
CA THR A 92 -8.96 -3.59 -15.20
C THR A 92 -8.02 -2.61 -14.49
N LEU A 93 -8.55 -1.50 -14.00
CA LEU A 93 -7.81 -0.50 -13.24
C LEU A 93 -7.25 -1.09 -11.95
N VAL A 94 -8.09 -1.77 -11.17
CA VAL A 94 -7.68 -2.40 -9.90
C VAL A 94 -6.66 -3.52 -10.16
N LEU A 95 -6.85 -4.34 -11.21
CA LEU A 95 -5.89 -5.40 -11.58
C LEU A 95 -4.55 -4.83 -12.04
N THR A 96 -4.57 -3.79 -12.86
CA THR A 96 -3.36 -3.12 -13.35
C THR A 96 -2.57 -2.54 -12.18
N LEU A 97 -3.24 -1.85 -11.26
CA LEU A 97 -2.65 -1.32 -10.04
C LEU A 97 -2.12 -2.43 -9.13
N MET A 98 -2.85 -3.54 -8.99
CA MET A 98 -2.39 -4.70 -8.23
C MET A 98 -1.16 -5.36 -8.84
N VAL A 99 -1.05 -5.49 -10.15
CA VAL A 99 0.12 -6.12 -10.79
C VAL A 99 1.33 -5.20 -10.68
N THR A 100 1.14 -3.91 -10.96
CA THR A 100 2.24 -2.93 -10.91
C THR A 100 2.74 -2.68 -9.50
N SER A 101 1.90 -2.72 -8.46
CA SER A 101 2.32 -2.42 -7.08
C SER A 101 3.43 -3.32 -6.55
N LYS A 102 3.52 -4.59 -6.98
CA LYS A 102 4.62 -5.49 -6.60
C LYS A 102 5.97 -5.09 -7.20
N GLY A 103 5.98 -4.28 -8.26
CA GLY A 103 7.19 -3.76 -8.92
C GLY A 103 7.55 -2.32 -8.52
N ILE A 104 6.76 -1.67 -7.67
CA ILE A 104 6.96 -0.26 -7.25
C ILE A 104 7.92 -0.15 -6.06
N ALA A 105 8.13 -1.24 -5.32
CA ALA A 105 8.89 -1.23 -4.08
C ALA A 105 10.30 -0.65 -4.26
N GLY A 106 10.53 0.55 -3.72
CA GLY A 106 11.84 1.20 -3.70
C GLY A 106 12.10 2.24 -4.80
N VAL A 107 11.13 2.57 -5.67
CA VAL A 107 11.32 3.64 -6.68
C VAL A 107 10.35 4.81 -6.41
N PRO A 108 10.85 5.96 -5.93
CA PRO A 108 10.03 7.14 -5.67
C PRO A 108 9.28 7.61 -6.91
N GLY A 109 7.97 7.87 -6.77
CA GLY A 109 7.15 8.46 -7.83
C GLY A 109 6.56 7.48 -8.85
N VAL A 110 6.91 6.19 -8.81
CA VAL A 110 6.33 5.19 -9.73
C VAL A 110 4.83 5.02 -9.48
N SER A 111 4.35 5.19 -8.25
CA SER A 111 2.93 5.24 -7.93
C SER A 111 2.15 6.31 -8.71
N PHE A 112 2.77 7.46 -8.97
CA PHE A 112 2.18 8.54 -9.76
C PHE A 112 2.22 8.24 -11.26
N VAL A 113 3.32 7.69 -11.75
CA VAL A 113 3.47 7.25 -13.15
C VAL A 113 2.48 6.14 -13.49
N VAL A 114 2.29 5.18 -12.59
CA VAL A 114 1.32 4.08 -12.74
C VAL A 114 -0.10 4.62 -12.72
N LEU A 115 -0.42 5.57 -11.83
CA LEU A 115 -1.75 6.17 -11.80
C LEU A 115 -2.03 6.99 -13.08
N LEU A 116 -1.06 7.76 -13.58
CA LEU A 116 -1.13 8.46 -14.87
C LEU A 116 -1.35 7.49 -16.03
N ALA A 117 -0.56 6.42 -16.10
CA ALA A 117 -0.66 5.41 -17.15
C ALA A 117 -2.02 4.70 -17.11
N THR A 118 -2.54 4.43 -15.90
CA THR A 118 -3.83 3.76 -15.71
C THR A 118 -4.99 4.68 -16.08
N LEU A 119 -4.97 5.95 -15.64
CA LEU A 119 -5.96 6.96 -16.03
C LEU A 119 -5.96 7.22 -17.53
N GLY A 120 -4.76 7.31 -18.14
CA GLY A 120 -4.61 7.42 -19.59
C GLY A 120 -5.15 6.21 -20.35
N SER A 121 -4.98 4.99 -19.80
CA SER A 121 -5.48 3.76 -20.43
C SER A 121 -7.01 3.65 -20.46
N VAL A 122 -7.71 4.31 -19.52
CA VAL A 122 -9.18 4.35 -19.47
C VAL A 122 -9.77 5.61 -20.13
N GLY A 123 -8.93 6.47 -20.71
CA GLY A 123 -9.37 7.70 -21.39
C GLY A 123 -9.69 8.87 -20.46
N SER A 124 -9.21 8.85 -19.22
CA SER A 124 -9.46 9.92 -18.23
C SER A 124 -8.47 11.09 -18.41
N PRO A 125 -8.91 12.36 -18.29
CA PRO A 125 -8.05 13.53 -18.39
C PRO A 125 -7.00 13.51 -17.28
N LEU A 126 -5.75 13.68 -17.70
CA LEU A 126 -4.59 13.59 -16.82
C LEU A 126 -4.48 14.83 -15.91
N GLU A 127 -5.13 15.95 -16.24
CA GLU A 127 -5.16 17.15 -15.39
C GLU A 127 -5.87 16.91 -14.05
N GLY A 128 -6.72 15.89 -13.94
CA GLY A 128 -7.45 15.56 -12.72
C GLY A 128 -6.58 15.16 -11.54
N LEU A 129 -5.33 14.80 -11.80
CA LEU A 129 -4.32 14.56 -10.78
C LEU A 129 -3.94 15.80 -9.98
N ALA A 130 -4.06 16.99 -10.58
CA ALA A 130 -3.80 18.25 -9.90
C ALA A 130 -4.86 18.59 -8.84
N LEU A 131 -6.02 17.93 -8.88
CA LEU A 131 -7.12 18.10 -7.92
C LEU A 131 -6.97 17.20 -6.68
N LEU A 132 -6.08 16.20 -6.72
CA LEU A 132 -5.77 15.44 -5.51
C LEU A 132 -5.01 16.37 -4.54
N PRO A 133 -5.44 16.49 -3.27
CA PRO A 133 -4.71 17.29 -2.30
C PRO A 133 -3.26 16.78 -2.24
N ALA A 134 -2.28 17.69 -2.27
CA ALA A 134 -0.84 17.33 -2.23
C ALA A 134 -0.49 16.46 -1.00
N SER A 135 -1.31 16.54 0.06
CA SER A 135 -1.24 15.68 1.23
C SER A 135 -1.74 14.25 0.96
N THR A 136 -2.72 14.01 0.10
CA THR A 136 -3.35 12.70 -0.05
C THR A 136 -2.51 11.71 -0.87
N VAL A 137 -1.77 12.19 -1.89
CA VAL A 137 -0.96 11.32 -2.77
C VAL A 137 0.33 10.85 -2.12
N SER A 138 0.88 11.60 -1.15
CA SER A 138 2.22 11.32 -0.61
C SER A 138 2.32 11.14 0.91
N SER A 139 1.26 11.42 1.69
CA SER A 139 1.37 11.35 3.15
C SER A 139 0.93 10.01 3.74
N ILE A 140 -0.14 9.36 3.28
CA ILE A 140 -0.74 8.26 4.07
C ILE A 140 0.05 6.92 4.00
N TRP A 141 0.90 6.72 2.99
CA TRP A 141 1.59 5.44 2.77
C TRP A 141 3.01 5.58 2.20
N ARG A 142 3.81 6.54 2.70
CA ARG A 142 5.16 6.72 2.18
C ARG A 142 6.03 5.50 2.52
N VAL A 143 6.53 4.83 1.48
CA VAL A 143 7.85 4.19 1.50
C VAL A 143 8.84 5.32 1.20
N PRO A 144 9.71 5.72 2.15
CA PRO A 144 10.73 6.74 1.92
C PRO A 144 11.71 6.36 0.82
N ARG A 145 12.43 7.38 0.37
CA ARG A 145 13.23 7.44 -0.85
C ARG A 145 14.48 6.58 -0.81
#